data_AF-A0A0Q9JXJ0-F1
#
_entry.id   AF-A0A0Q9JXJ0-F1
#
_cell.length_a   1.000
_cell.length_b   1.000
_cell.length_c   1.000
_cell.angle_alpha   90.00
_cell.angle_beta   90.00
_cell.angle_gamma   90.00
#
_symmetry.space_group_name_H-M   'P 1'
#
loop_
_entity.id
_entity.type
_entity.pdbx_description
1 polymer ?
#
loop_
_entity_poly.entity_id
_entity_poly.type
_entity_poly.pdbx_seq_one_letter_code
_entity_poly.pdbx_strand_id
1 'polypeptide(L)'
;MIEIYAHEFKLASETLAAKMLSGEVKAGSAYYQAILPLLELLQQVCPEQSEYSAWRAEYFHLDGNLRRAGEQYKRTLELAPPEPLEEREIRFIRKFCPMLLTTPLECFPLKDVAAVHHPTLPLIGYHLFWEDDYDFPDDYEPCDHEEIWVEYDPHTEAVTNVLTFFHSSVIESQAAVQEAHENDGRPIVRIEWGKHGSLLKGWENLVIPMKEVTAMEWLQETFEQVKAGGRVPDHPLKRHWPKGFEGGFEDFTNFSVPVDPLQFLNQKPLLFKSLWVNAIIYTEGLLYNFHPKMEWPQRFQRI
;
A
#
# COMPACT_ATOMS: atom_id res chain seq x y z
N MET A 1 8.07 -7.03 -42.42
CA MET A 1 6.63 -6.98 -42.03
C MET A 1 6.48 -6.89 -40.52
N ILE A 2 7.07 -7.83 -39.75
CA ILE A 2 7.04 -7.75 -38.27
C ILE A 2 7.70 -6.48 -37.71
N GLU A 3 8.77 -6.00 -38.33
CA GLU A 3 9.43 -4.74 -37.93
C GLU A 3 8.52 -3.51 -38.05
N ILE A 4 7.64 -3.48 -39.04
CA ILE A 4 6.64 -2.41 -39.23
C ILE A 4 5.63 -2.47 -38.10
N TYR A 5 5.05 -3.65 -37.84
CA TYR A 5 4.09 -3.84 -36.76
C TYR A 5 4.70 -3.59 -35.37
N ALA A 6 5.97 -3.93 -35.16
CA ALA A 6 6.68 -3.63 -33.93
C ALA A 6 6.87 -2.11 -33.73
N HIS A 7 7.18 -1.38 -34.81
CA HIS A 7 7.26 0.08 -34.77
C HIS A 7 5.90 0.73 -34.49
N GLU A 8 4.84 0.27 -35.17
CA GLU A 8 3.46 0.74 -34.94
C GLU A 8 2.99 0.46 -33.51
N PHE A 9 3.26 -0.74 -32.98
CA PHE A 9 2.95 -1.12 -31.61
C PHE A 9 3.67 -0.23 -30.60
N LYS A 10 4.95 0.08 -30.83
CA LYS A 10 5.72 0.99 -29.98
C LYS A 10 5.08 2.37 -29.93
N LEU A 11 4.76 2.98 -31.08
CA LEU A 11 4.12 4.29 -31.15
C LEU A 11 2.73 4.31 -30.47
N ALA A 12 1.94 3.26 -30.68
CA ALA A 12 0.64 3.12 -30.03
C ALA A 12 0.78 3.00 -28.50
N SER A 13 1.76 2.25 -28.03
CA SER A 13 2.04 2.06 -26.60
C SER A 13 2.52 3.36 -25.94
N GLU A 14 3.41 4.12 -26.60
CA GLU A 14 3.86 5.44 -26.14
C GLU A 14 2.69 6.42 -26.03
N THR A 15 1.81 6.43 -27.03
CA THR A 15 0.60 7.27 -27.02
C THR A 15 -0.33 6.86 -25.87
N LEU A 16 -0.55 5.56 -25.69
CA LEU A 16 -1.40 5.04 -24.62
C LEU A 16 -0.85 5.37 -23.23
N ALA A 17 0.46 5.22 -23.02
CA ALA A 17 1.13 5.58 -21.78
C ALA A 17 0.97 7.09 -21.48
N ALA A 18 1.16 7.96 -22.48
CA ALA A 18 0.92 9.39 -22.31
C ALA A 18 -0.53 9.70 -21.89
N LYS A 19 -1.51 8.96 -22.44
CA LYS A 19 -2.94 9.10 -22.10
C LYS A 19 -3.30 8.54 -20.72
N MET A 20 -2.57 7.54 -20.23
CA MET A 20 -2.70 7.08 -18.84
C MET A 20 -2.15 8.12 -17.87
N LEU A 21 -0.95 8.65 -18.15
CA LEU A 21 -0.31 9.66 -17.32
C LEU A 21 -1.12 10.97 -17.28
N SER A 22 -1.85 11.31 -18.34
CA SER A 22 -2.77 12.45 -18.37
C SER A 22 -4.14 12.17 -17.71
N GLY A 23 -4.40 10.93 -17.28
CA GLY A 23 -5.68 10.52 -16.69
C GLY A 23 -6.84 10.37 -17.70
N GLU A 24 -6.56 10.46 -19.00
CA GLU A 24 -7.56 10.25 -20.05
C GLU A 24 -7.97 8.77 -20.15
N VAL A 25 -7.05 7.85 -19.80
CA VAL A 25 -7.34 6.42 -19.63
C VAL A 25 -7.51 6.14 -18.14
N LYS A 26 -8.70 5.66 -17.76
CA LYS A 26 -9.07 5.38 -16.36
C LYS A 26 -8.85 3.92 -15.98
N ALA A 27 -8.77 3.66 -14.68
CA ALA A 27 -8.60 2.33 -14.08
C ALA A 27 -9.72 1.32 -14.44
N GLY A 28 -10.89 1.77 -14.88
CA GLY A 28 -11.99 0.91 -15.37
C GLY A 28 -12.08 0.79 -16.89
N SER A 29 -11.07 1.22 -17.64
CA SER A 29 -11.11 1.20 -19.11
C SER A 29 -10.84 -0.20 -19.68
N ALA A 30 -11.15 -0.38 -20.97
CA ALA A 30 -10.83 -1.61 -21.71
C ALA A 30 -9.32 -1.96 -21.71
N TYR A 31 -8.45 -1.06 -21.26
CA TYR A 31 -7.03 -1.34 -21.06
C TYR A 31 -6.79 -2.54 -20.15
N TYR A 32 -7.52 -2.65 -19.03
CA TYR A 32 -7.34 -3.73 -18.06
C TYR A 32 -7.60 -5.11 -18.70
N GLN A 33 -8.55 -5.16 -19.64
CA GLN A 33 -8.86 -6.36 -20.40
C GLN A 33 -7.85 -6.60 -21.55
N ALA A 34 -7.30 -5.53 -22.13
CA ALA A 34 -6.34 -5.61 -23.22
C ALA A 34 -4.92 -5.99 -22.77
N ILE A 35 -4.52 -5.61 -21.55
CA ILE A 35 -3.17 -5.87 -21.03
C ILE A 35 -2.95 -7.34 -20.69
N LEU A 36 -3.99 -8.06 -20.23
CA LEU A 36 -3.90 -9.45 -19.83
C LEU A 36 -3.40 -10.40 -20.96
N PRO A 37 -3.93 -10.35 -22.20
CA PRO A 37 -3.38 -11.11 -23.32
C PRO A 37 -1.95 -10.72 -23.70
N LEU A 38 -1.59 -9.44 -23.57
CA LEU A 38 -0.22 -8.99 -23.85
C LEU A 38 0.77 -9.57 -22.84
N LEU A 39 0.44 -9.53 -21.56
CA LEU A 39 1.26 -10.13 -20.50
C LEU A 39 1.33 -11.65 -20.64
N GLU A 40 0.25 -12.30 -21.06
CA GLU A 40 0.27 -13.73 -21.37
C GLU A 40 1.24 -14.05 -22.51
N LEU A 41 1.22 -13.26 -23.59
CA LEU A 41 2.18 -13.41 -24.68
C LEU A 41 3.62 -13.20 -24.20
N LEU A 42 3.86 -12.14 -23.41
CA LEU A 42 5.18 -11.85 -22.82
C LEU A 42 5.68 -13.00 -21.95
N GLN A 43 4.83 -13.57 -21.10
CA GLN A 43 5.14 -14.75 -20.30
C GLN A 43 5.41 -16.01 -21.14
N GLN A 44 4.82 -16.14 -22.34
CA GLN A 44 5.13 -17.25 -23.25
C GLN A 44 6.49 -17.09 -23.93
N VAL A 45 6.86 -15.87 -24.31
CA VAL A 45 8.13 -15.59 -25.02
C VAL A 45 9.31 -15.39 -24.06
N CYS A 46 9.05 -14.97 -22.83
CA CYS A 46 10.02 -14.74 -21.76
C CYS A 46 9.57 -15.46 -20.47
N PRO A 47 9.52 -16.81 -20.48
CA PRO A 47 8.92 -17.60 -19.40
C PRO A 47 9.66 -17.54 -18.06
N GLU A 48 10.92 -17.09 -18.08
CA GLU A 48 11.76 -16.92 -16.89
C GLU A 48 11.53 -15.59 -16.15
N GLN A 49 10.85 -14.63 -16.79
CA GLN A 49 10.59 -13.31 -16.22
C GLN A 49 9.39 -13.35 -15.27
N SER A 50 9.67 -13.24 -13.97
CA SER A 50 8.64 -13.30 -12.92
C SER A 50 7.66 -12.14 -12.98
N GLU A 51 8.10 -10.95 -13.43
CA GLU A 51 7.29 -9.73 -13.43
C GLU A 51 6.00 -9.86 -14.24
N TYR A 52 6.01 -10.60 -15.36
CA TYR A 52 4.81 -10.79 -16.16
C TYR A 52 3.78 -11.66 -15.44
N SER A 53 4.23 -12.63 -14.64
CA SER A 53 3.32 -13.40 -13.79
C SER A 53 2.79 -12.52 -12.65
N ALA A 54 3.65 -11.71 -12.03
CA ALA A 54 3.28 -10.80 -10.94
C ALA A 54 2.22 -9.78 -11.40
N TRP A 55 2.45 -9.09 -12.53
CA TRP A 55 1.52 -8.10 -13.05
C TRP A 55 0.18 -8.73 -13.47
N ARG A 56 0.20 -9.93 -14.09
CA ARG A 56 -1.07 -10.65 -14.37
C ARG A 56 -1.82 -10.97 -13.09
N ALA A 57 -1.11 -11.36 -12.04
CA ALA A 57 -1.71 -11.64 -10.74
C ALA A 57 -2.37 -10.37 -10.17
N GLU A 58 -1.67 -9.23 -10.15
CA GLU A 58 -2.19 -7.93 -9.73
C GLU A 58 -3.47 -7.56 -10.50
N TYR A 59 -3.48 -7.68 -11.83
CA TYR A 59 -4.66 -7.38 -12.65
C TYR A 59 -5.83 -8.32 -12.36
N PHE A 60 -5.60 -9.64 -12.20
CA PHE A 60 -6.67 -10.56 -11.82
C PHE A 60 -7.18 -10.29 -10.42
N HIS A 61 -6.30 -9.88 -9.52
CA HIS A 61 -6.63 -9.59 -8.13
C HIS A 61 -7.50 -8.33 -8.04
N LEU A 62 -7.13 -7.25 -8.73
CA LEU A 62 -7.94 -6.03 -8.90
C LEU A 62 -9.32 -6.29 -9.54
N ASP A 63 -9.44 -7.30 -10.40
CA ASP A 63 -10.70 -7.72 -11.04
C ASP A 63 -11.53 -8.70 -10.15
N GLY A 64 -11.05 -9.03 -8.94
CA GLY A 64 -11.69 -10.00 -8.04
C GLY A 64 -11.58 -11.46 -8.51
N ASN A 65 -10.76 -11.75 -9.53
CA ASN A 65 -10.51 -13.10 -10.04
C ASN A 65 -9.44 -13.81 -9.21
N LEU A 66 -9.74 -14.00 -7.92
CA LEU A 66 -8.79 -14.44 -6.90
C LEU A 66 -8.12 -15.78 -7.22
N ARG A 67 -8.85 -16.73 -7.83
CA ARG A 67 -8.24 -18.02 -8.21
C ARG A 67 -7.12 -17.85 -9.23
N ARG A 68 -7.36 -17.07 -10.28
CA ARG A 68 -6.36 -16.81 -11.33
C ARG A 68 -5.23 -15.93 -10.80
N ALA A 69 -5.54 -14.98 -9.92
CA ALA A 69 -4.54 -14.21 -9.21
C ALA A 69 -3.59 -15.13 -8.42
N GLY A 70 -4.13 -16.02 -7.59
CA GLY A 70 -3.35 -16.97 -6.81
C GLY A 70 -2.50 -17.92 -7.65
N GLU A 71 -3.01 -18.40 -8.79
CA GLU A 71 -2.23 -19.20 -9.74
C GLU A 71 -1.01 -18.43 -10.28
N GLN A 72 -1.19 -17.15 -10.64
CA GLN A 72 -0.10 -16.31 -11.15
C GLN A 72 0.86 -15.87 -10.04
N TYR A 73 0.38 -15.56 -8.82
CA TYR A 73 1.26 -15.28 -7.68
C TYR A 73 2.10 -16.48 -7.30
N LYS A 74 1.52 -17.68 -7.27
CA LYS A 74 2.28 -18.91 -7.02
C LYS A 74 3.38 -19.10 -8.08
N ARG A 75 3.05 -18.91 -9.35
CA ARG A 75 4.06 -18.98 -10.43
C ARG A 75 5.15 -17.91 -10.26
N THR A 76 4.79 -16.72 -9.81
CA THR A 76 5.75 -15.64 -9.51
C THR A 76 6.77 -16.11 -8.48
N LEU A 77 6.32 -16.72 -7.39
CA LEU A 77 7.20 -17.27 -6.36
C LEU A 77 7.93 -18.54 -6.78
N GLU A 78 7.41 -19.32 -7.73
CA GLU A 78 8.17 -20.44 -8.34
C GLU A 78 9.35 -19.94 -9.18
N LEU A 79 9.19 -18.80 -9.88
CA LEU A 79 10.23 -18.19 -10.71
C LEU A 79 11.23 -17.36 -9.88
N ALA A 80 10.73 -16.67 -8.85
CA ALA A 80 11.49 -15.80 -7.97
C ALA A 80 11.09 -16.08 -6.52
N PRO A 81 11.61 -17.18 -5.93
CA PRO A 81 11.22 -17.61 -4.60
C PRO A 81 11.61 -16.61 -3.53
N PRO A 82 10.83 -16.51 -2.44
CA PRO A 82 11.21 -15.70 -1.30
C PRO A 82 12.51 -16.22 -0.69
N GLU A 83 13.32 -15.30 -0.18
CA GLU A 83 14.54 -15.64 0.54
C GLU A 83 14.23 -15.90 2.01
N PRO A 84 14.96 -16.81 2.69
CA PRO A 84 14.86 -16.90 4.14
C PRO A 84 15.39 -15.62 4.79
N LEU A 85 14.70 -15.13 5.81
CA LEU A 85 15.18 -14.02 6.62
C LEU A 85 16.36 -14.46 7.49
N GLU A 86 17.40 -13.62 7.53
CA GLU A 86 18.47 -13.71 8.52
C GLU A 86 18.02 -13.16 9.88
N GLU A 87 18.60 -13.66 10.97
CA GLU A 87 18.34 -13.14 12.33
C GLU A 87 18.54 -11.62 12.45
N ARG A 88 19.49 -11.08 11.67
CA ARG A 88 19.74 -9.65 11.59
C ARG A 88 18.59 -8.89 10.94
N GLU A 89 18.01 -9.43 9.88
CA GLU A 89 16.88 -8.82 9.17
C GLU A 89 15.62 -8.89 10.04
N ILE A 90 15.39 -10.00 10.73
CA ILE A 90 14.32 -10.13 11.74
C ILE A 90 14.48 -9.07 12.84
N ARG A 91 15.70 -8.86 13.33
CA ARG A 91 15.99 -7.79 14.30
C ARG A 91 15.66 -6.41 13.72
N PHE A 92 16.03 -6.13 12.47
CA PHE A 92 15.73 -4.85 11.83
C PHE A 92 14.24 -4.61 11.62
N ILE A 93 13.50 -5.61 11.17
CA ILE A 93 12.03 -5.54 11.08
C ILE A 93 11.42 -5.18 12.43
N ARG A 94 11.94 -5.75 13.53
CA ARG A 94 11.42 -5.45 14.88
C ARG A 94 11.84 -4.07 15.37
N LYS A 95 13.11 -3.70 15.16
CA LYS A 95 13.70 -2.44 15.60
C LYS A 95 13.06 -1.24 14.91
N PHE A 96 12.82 -1.34 13.62
CA PHE A 96 12.30 -0.25 12.80
C PHE A 96 10.78 -0.34 12.59
N CYS A 97 10.09 -1.22 13.33
CA CYS A 97 8.65 -1.38 13.24
C CYS A 97 7.97 -0.08 13.69
N PRO A 98 7.14 0.56 12.84
CA PRO A 98 6.52 1.82 13.17
C PRO A 98 5.58 1.68 14.37
N MET A 99 5.44 2.76 15.15
CA MET A 99 4.35 2.95 16.10
C MET A 99 3.23 3.70 15.40
N LEU A 100 1.99 3.22 15.52
CA LEU A 100 0.84 3.89 14.92
C LEU A 100 0.10 4.69 15.99
N LEU A 101 -0.40 5.86 15.63
CA LEU A 101 -1.24 6.70 16.46
C LEU A 101 -2.57 6.93 15.75
N THR A 102 -3.66 6.41 16.32
CA THR A 102 -5.02 6.61 15.82
C THR A 102 -5.75 7.68 16.63
N THR A 103 -6.93 8.07 16.17
CA THR A 103 -7.85 8.87 16.96
C THR A 103 -8.56 8.02 18.01
N PRO A 104 -9.00 8.60 19.15
CA PRO A 104 -9.82 7.89 20.14
C PRO A 104 -11.13 7.29 19.62
N LEU A 105 -11.59 7.74 18.46
CA LEU A 105 -12.85 7.33 17.84
C LEU A 105 -12.66 6.39 16.66
N GLU A 106 -11.44 5.92 16.39
CA GLU A 106 -11.18 4.95 15.31
C GLU A 106 -12.17 3.79 15.37
N CYS A 107 -12.88 3.58 14.26
CA CYS A 107 -13.98 2.64 14.17
C CYS A 107 -13.57 1.30 13.56
N PHE A 108 -12.44 1.24 12.85
CA PHE A 108 -11.91 0.02 12.26
C PHE A 108 -10.60 -0.37 12.94
N PRO A 109 -10.57 -1.47 13.70
CA PRO A 109 -9.34 -1.93 14.33
C PRO A 109 -8.36 -2.51 13.29
N LEU A 110 -7.08 -2.43 13.61
CA LEU A 110 -6.03 -3.16 12.88
C LEU A 110 -6.20 -4.66 13.11
N LYS A 111 -6.32 -5.46 12.04
CA LYS A 111 -6.55 -6.91 12.09
C LYS A 111 -5.26 -7.69 12.02
N ASP A 112 -4.39 -7.33 11.08
CA ASP A 112 -3.16 -8.04 10.78
C ASP A 112 -2.09 -7.07 10.33
N VAL A 113 -0.84 -7.51 10.47
CA VAL A 113 0.35 -6.81 9.97
C VAL A 113 1.26 -7.83 9.33
N ALA A 114 1.75 -7.53 8.13
CA ALA A 114 2.86 -8.26 7.52
C ALA A 114 4.05 -7.32 7.33
N ALA A 115 5.26 -7.85 7.55
CA ALA A 115 6.49 -7.11 7.30
C ALA A 115 7.33 -7.86 6.27
N VAL A 116 7.72 -7.16 5.20
CA VAL A 116 8.52 -7.70 4.10
C VAL A 116 9.81 -6.92 3.99
N HIS A 117 10.93 -7.62 4.12
CA HIS A 117 12.26 -7.07 3.88
C HIS A 117 12.60 -7.13 2.39
N HIS A 118 13.13 -6.03 1.85
CA HIS A 118 13.55 -5.98 0.45
C HIS A 118 14.84 -6.80 0.25
N PRO A 119 14.91 -7.72 -0.73
CA PRO A 119 16.00 -8.69 -0.82
C PRO A 119 17.40 -8.08 -0.98
N THR A 120 17.49 -6.93 -1.66
CA THR A 120 18.78 -6.29 -2.00
C THR A 120 18.96 -4.86 -1.48
N LEU A 121 17.94 -4.28 -0.83
CA LEU A 121 17.96 -2.90 -0.36
C LEU A 121 17.72 -2.89 1.16
N PRO A 122 18.33 -1.96 1.91
CA PRO A 122 18.05 -1.84 3.34
C PRO A 122 16.71 -1.10 3.54
N LEU A 123 15.64 -1.78 3.16
CA LEU A 123 14.28 -1.27 3.07
C LEU A 123 13.31 -2.34 3.58
N ILE A 124 12.37 -1.94 4.42
CA ILE A 124 11.32 -2.81 4.96
C ILE A 124 9.97 -2.20 4.63
N GLY A 125 9.07 -2.98 4.03
CA GLY A 125 7.65 -2.66 3.89
C GLY A 125 6.85 -3.24 5.04
N TYR A 126 6.02 -2.42 5.69
CA TYR A 126 5.03 -2.82 6.67
C TYR A 126 3.65 -2.63 6.07
N HIS A 127 2.92 -3.74 5.96
CA HIS A 127 1.59 -3.83 5.38
C HIS A 127 0.58 -3.95 6.50
N LEU A 128 -0.32 -2.98 6.59
CA LEU A 128 -1.33 -2.84 7.63
C LEU A 128 -2.68 -3.24 7.04
N PHE A 129 -3.42 -4.11 7.73
CA PHE A 129 -4.74 -4.55 7.29
C PHE A 129 -5.79 -4.13 8.31
N TRP A 130 -6.51 -3.04 8.02
CA TRP A 130 -7.58 -2.48 8.85
C TRP A 130 -8.91 -3.16 8.56
N GLU A 131 -9.85 -3.11 9.49
CA GLU A 131 -11.11 -3.85 9.36
C GLU A 131 -11.90 -3.53 8.09
N ASP A 132 -11.94 -2.25 7.69
CA ASP A 132 -12.68 -1.79 6.52
C ASP A 132 -12.18 -0.38 6.10
N ASP A 133 -12.75 0.20 5.04
CA ASP A 133 -12.60 1.64 4.70
C ASP A 133 -13.98 2.32 4.77
N TYR A 134 -14.06 3.41 5.54
CA TYR A 134 -15.29 4.14 5.79
C TYR A 134 -15.97 4.64 4.52
N ASP A 135 -15.20 4.96 3.47
CA ASP A 135 -15.75 5.37 2.19
C ASP A 135 -16.09 4.20 1.28
N PHE A 136 -15.64 2.97 1.55
CA PHE A 136 -15.79 1.85 0.62
C PHE A 136 -16.56 0.64 1.15
N PRO A 137 -17.81 0.80 1.63
CA PRO A 137 -18.64 -0.33 2.04
C PRO A 137 -19.10 -1.24 0.88
N ASP A 138 -18.73 -0.95 -0.36
CA ASP A 138 -19.23 -1.58 -1.58
C ASP A 138 -18.11 -1.98 -2.56
N ASP A 139 -16.84 -1.97 -2.15
CA ASP A 139 -15.72 -2.45 -2.96
C ASP A 139 -15.49 -3.97 -2.86
N TYR A 140 -16.17 -4.62 -1.92
CA TYR A 140 -16.10 -6.05 -1.62
C TYR A 140 -14.72 -6.53 -1.13
N GLU A 141 -13.87 -5.60 -0.69
CA GLU A 141 -12.61 -5.92 -0.03
C GLU A 141 -12.88 -6.23 1.45
N PRO A 142 -12.24 -7.26 2.04
CA PRO A 142 -12.50 -7.67 3.42
C PRO A 142 -11.69 -6.86 4.46
N CYS A 143 -10.90 -5.91 3.99
CA CYS A 143 -10.04 -5.04 4.77
C CYS A 143 -9.56 -3.87 3.90
N ASP A 144 -9.26 -2.77 4.55
CA ASP A 144 -8.40 -1.74 3.97
C ASP A 144 -6.91 -2.11 4.17
N HIS A 145 -6.10 -1.95 3.14
CA HIS A 145 -4.70 -2.35 3.13
C HIS A 145 -3.83 -1.10 2.98
N GLU A 146 -2.99 -0.79 3.97
CA GLU A 146 -2.10 0.38 3.96
C GLU A 146 -0.61 0.01 4.05
N GLU A 147 0.25 0.89 3.54
CA GLU A 147 1.68 0.60 3.36
C GLU A 147 2.58 1.68 3.98
N ILE A 148 3.58 1.22 4.74
CA ILE A 148 4.64 2.05 5.31
C ILE A 148 5.98 1.44 4.91
N TRP A 149 6.89 2.26 4.40
CA TRP A 149 8.25 1.85 4.05
C TRP A 149 9.28 2.55 4.92
N VAL A 150 10.23 1.78 5.45
CA VAL A 150 11.32 2.29 6.28
C VAL A 150 12.65 1.91 5.65
N GLU A 151 13.38 2.92 5.19
CA GLU A 151 14.77 2.78 4.75
C GLU A 151 15.71 2.97 5.93
N TYR A 152 16.82 2.24 5.95
CA TYR A 152 17.80 2.34 7.01
C TYR A 152 19.23 2.16 6.49
N ASP A 153 20.20 2.57 7.28
CA ASP A 153 21.60 2.25 7.05
C ASP A 153 21.95 0.97 7.83
N PRO A 154 22.35 -0.13 7.16
CA PRO A 154 22.60 -1.39 7.85
C PRO A 154 23.85 -1.34 8.73
N HIS A 155 24.80 -0.44 8.50
CA HIS A 155 26.04 -0.34 9.27
C HIS A 155 25.84 0.45 10.57
N THR A 156 25.21 1.62 10.49
CA THR A 156 24.91 2.47 11.65
C THR A 156 23.62 2.05 12.36
N GLU A 157 22.80 1.23 11.70
CA GLU A 157 21.48 0.80 12.15
C GLU A 157 20.54 1.97 12.47
N ALA A 158 20.61 3.04 11.69
CA ALA A 158 19.77 4.22 11.79
C ALA A 158 18.78 4.30 10.62
N VAL A 159 17.56 4.78 10.89
CA VAL A 159 16.57 5.07 9.84
C VAL A 159 17.10 6.20 8.96
N THR A 160 16.96 6.06 7.64
CA THR A 160 17.41 7.07 6.66
C THR A 160 16.26 7.71 5.90
N ASN A 161 15.14 7.00 5.75
CA ASN A 161 13.91 7.54 5.17
C ASN A 161 12.68 6.82 5.73
N VAL A 162 11.55 7.51 5.72
CA VAL A 162 10.25 6.96 6.08
C VAL A 162 9.25 7.43 5.03
N LEU A 163 8.59 6.47 4.37
CA LEU A 163 7.58 6.73 3.36
C LEU A 163 6.27 6.07 3.74
N THR A 164 5.16 6.66 3.35
CA THR A 164 3.82 6.08 3.51
C THR A 164 3.04 6.20 2.23
N PHE A 165 2.12 5.26 2.01
CA PHE A 165 1.07 5.41 1.02
C PHE A 165 -0.06 6.25 1.65
N PHE A 166 -0.38 7.38 1.03
CA PHE A 166 -1.41 8.31 1.44
C PHE A 166 -2.31 8.63 0.24
N HIS A 167 -3.50 8.05 0.19
CA HIS A 167 -4.53 8.28 -0.84
C HIS A 167 -3.98 8.30 -2.28
N SER A 168 -3.39 7.18 -2.71
CA SER A 168 -2.78 7.01 -4.04
C SER A 168 -1.48 7.77 -4.29
N SER A 169 -0.87 8.35 -3.25
CA SER A 169 0.41 9.04 -3.33
C SER A 169 1.40 8.47 -2.34
N VAL A 170 2.69 8.44 -2.70
CA VAL A 170 3.75 8.19 -1.72
C VAL A 170 4.22 9.52 -1.17
N ILE A 171 4.20 9.66 0.15
CA ILE A 171 4.74 10.82 0.85
C ILE A 171 5.94 10.41 1.72
N GLU A 172 6.88 11.32 1.90
CA GLU A 172 8.06 11.13 2.75
C GLU A 172 8.31 12.39 3.60
N SER A 173 9.02 12.24 4.72
CA SER A 173 9.32 13.36 5.61
C SER A 173 10.64 13.19 6.34
N GLN A 174 11.54 14.17 6.18
CA GLN A 174 12.77 14.24 6.96
C GLN A 174 12.51 14.46 8.45
N ALA A 175 11.39 15.09 8.82
CA ALA A 175 11.00 15.21 10.22
C ALA A 175 10.61 13.85 10.81
N ALA A 176 10.05 12.93 10.02
CA ALA A 176 9.75 11.58 10.48
C ALA A 176 11.01 10.74 10.71
N VAL A 177 12.08 10.96 9.96
CA VAL A 177 13.39 10.34 10.22
C VAL A 177 13.95 10.80 11.57
N GLN A 178 13.91 12.10 11.85
CA GLN A 178 14.32 12.66 13.14
C GLN A 178 13.45 12.11 14.29
N GLU A 179 12.13 12.04 14.10
CA GLU A 179 11.21 11.42 15.07
C GLU A 179 11.56 9.95 15.32
N ALA A 180 11.89 9.18 14.28
CA ALA A 180 12.32 7.80 14.45
C ALA A 180 13.59 7.70 15.30
N HIS A 181 14.58 8.58 15.08
CA HIS A 181 15.81 8.61 15.90
C HIS A 181 15.54 8.97 17.36
N GLU A 182 14.58 9.87 17.61
CA GLU A 182 14.11 10.24 18.95
C GLU A 182 13.35 9.09 19.66
N ASN A 183 12.88 8.09 18.91
CA ASN A 183 12.05 6.98 19.39
C ASN A 183 12.71 5.61 19.13
N ASP A 184 14.00 5.49 19.44
CA ASP A 184 14.78 4.23 19.37
C ASP A 184 14.81 3.57 17.98
N GLY A 185 14.66 4.38 16.93
CA GLY A 185 14.61 3.94 15.54
C GLY A 185 13.20 3.59 15.04
N ARG A 186 12.16 3.70 15.86
CA ARG A 186 10.78 3.42 15.46
C ARG A 186 10.10 4.68 14.92
N PRO A 187 9.74 4.74 13.63
CA PRO A 187 8.94 5.85 13.11
C PRO A 187 7.57 5.92 13.80
N ILE A 188 7.02 7.12 13.96
CA ILE A 188 5.64 7.31 14.43
C ILE A 188 4.79 7.74 13.23
N VAL A 189 3.70 7.00 13.00
CA VAL A 189 2.76 7.24 11.90
C VAL A 189 1.38 7.51 12.46
N ARG A 190 0.75 8.57 11.97
CA ARG A 190 -0.58 9.02 12.39
C ARG A 190 -1.61 8.51 11.39
N ILE A 191 -2.65 7.85 11.86
CA ILE A 191 -3.62 7.16 11.01
C ILE A 191 -4.90 7.97 10.96
N GLU A 192 -5.26 8.41 9.77
CA GLU A 192 -6.53 9.10 9.51
C GLU A 192 -7.71 8.20 9.87
N TRP A 193 -8.69 8.77 10.55
CA TRP A 193 -9.87 8.05 11.02
C TRP A 193 -10.63 7.38 9.87
N GLY A 194 -10.89 6.08 10.01
CA GLY A 194 -11.78 5.29 9.16
C GLY A 194 -11.34 5.07 7.70
N LYS A 195 -10.45 5.91 7.15
CA LYS A 195 -9.89 5.81 5.80
C LYS A 195 -8.39 5.46 5.80
N HIS A 196 -7.79 5.43 6.98
CA HIS A 196 -6.43 4.97 7.29
C HIS A 196 -5.26 5.59 6.52
N GLY A 197 -5.46 6.76 5.90
CA GLY A 197 -4.37 7.57 5.36
C GLY A 197 -3.24 7.73 6.38
N SER A 198 -2.04 7.26 6.02
CA SER A 198 -0.87 7.23 6.91
C SER A 198 -0.03 8.51 6.80
N LEU A 199 -0.04 9.31 7.88
CA LEU A 199 0.57 10.64 7.96
C LEU A 199 1.89 10.62 8.75
N LEU A 200 2.87 11.35 8.24
CA LEU A 200 4.22 11.47 8.83
C LEU A 200 4.36 12.74 9.69
N LYS A 201 5.43 12.86 10.50
CA LYS A 201 5.69 14.10 11.27
C LYS A 201 5.79 15.30 10.32
N GLY A 202 5.15 16.41 10.72
CA GLY A 202 5.06 17.63 9.92
C GLY A 202 4.06 17.54 8.76
N TRP A 203 3.17 16.55 8.79
CA TRP A 203 2.14 16.30 7.76
C TRP A 203 1.35 17.54 7.39
N GLU A 204 1.12 18.46 8.33
CA GLU A 204 0.32 19.66 8.14
C GLU A 204 0.77 20.48 6.91
N ASN A 205 2.07 20.46 6.61
CA ASN A 205 2.67 21.19 5.49
C ASN A 205 3.11 20.30 4.33
N LEU A 206 2.91 18.98 4.41
CA LEU A 206 3.27 18.07 3.32
C LEU A 206 2.30 18.28 2.16
N VAL A 207 2.85 18.57 0.97
CA VAL A 207 2.08 18.65 -0.27
C VAL A 207 1.88 17.25 -0.81
N ILE A 208 0.63 16.86 -1.04
CA ILE A 208 0.27 15.55 -1.60
C ILE A 208 0.61 15.56 -3.10
N PRO A 209 1.50 14.67 -3.57
CA PRO A 209 1.84 14.57 -4.98
C PRO A 209 0.61 14.45 -5.88
N MET A 210 0.65 15.07 -7.07
CA MET A 210 -0.42 15.06 -8.09
C MET A 210 -1.75 15.75 -7.71
N LYS A 211 -1.98 16.06 -6.43
CA LYS A 211 -3.17 16.78 -5.97
C LYS A 211 -2.91 18.28 -5.77
N GLU A 212 -1.66 18.67 -5.56
CA GLU A 212 -1.23 20.06 -5.34
C GLU A 212 -1.93 20.74 -4.15
N VAL A 213 -2.39 19.94 -3.18
CA VAL A 213 -2.94 20.38 -1.89
C VAL A 213 -2.08 19.89 -0.74
N THR A 214 -2.11 20.59 0.39
CA THR A 214 -1.48 20.14 1.63
C THR A 214 -2.29 19.02 2.28
N ALA A 215 -1.65 18.18 3.09
CA ALA A 215 -2.38 17.17 3.86
C ALA A 215 -3.31 17.81 4.92
N MET A 216 -3.03 19.03 5.38
CA MET A 216 -3.96 19.82 6.20
C MET A 216 -5.26 20.12 5.44
N GLU A 217 -5.18 20.69 4.24
CA GLU A 217 -6.36 20.97 3.41
C GLU A 217 -7.12 19.68 3.10
N TRP A 218 -6.40 18.61 2.77
CA TRP A 218 -7.00 17.29 2.54
C TRP A 218 -7.78 16.77 3.75
N LEU A 219 -7.19 16.80 4.95
CA LEU A 219 -7.87 16.31 6.15
C LEU A 219 -9.05 17.21 6.54
N GLN A 220 -9.00 18.51 6.30
CA GLN A 220 -10.14 19.40 6.53
C GLN A 220 -11.32 19.04 5.63
N GLU A 221 -11.06 18.83 4.33
CA GLU A 221 -12.09 18.37 3.40
C GLU A 221 -12.62 16.99 3.78
N THR A 222 -11.72 16.07 4.11
CA THR A 222 -12.10 14.70 4.45
C THR A 222 -12.89 14.65 5.76
N PHE A 223 -12.52 15.44 6.76
CA PHE A 223 -13.30 15.61 7.99
C PHE A 223 -14.74 16.00 7.71
N GLU A 224 -14.98 17.03 6.89
CA GLU A 224 -16.35 17.45 6.54
C GLU A 224 -17.12 16.35 5.80
N GLN A 225 -16.44 15.59 4.92
CA GLN A 225 -17.04 14.46 4.21
C GLN A 225 -17.44 13.33 5.17
N VAL A 226 -16.52 12.85 6.00
CA VAL A 226 -16.79 11.72 6.89
C VAL A 226 -17.73 12.10 8.02
N LYS A 227 -17.73 13.35 8.48
CA LYS A 227 -18.73 13.90 9.40
C LYS A 227 -20.14 13.87 8.80
N ALA A 228 -20.26 14.03 7.49
CA ALA A 228 -21.51 13.89 6.75
C ALA A 228 -21.86 12.43 6.35
N GLY A 229 -21.11 11.45 6.86
CA GLY A 229 -21.31 10.02 6.60
C GLY A 229 -20.48 9.43 5.45
N GLY A 230 -19.53 10.20 4.92
CA GLY A 230 -18.58 9.76 3.90
C GLY A 230 -19.24 9.48 2.54
N ARG A 231 -18.61 8.64 1.73
CA ARG A 231 -19.17 8.14 0.48
C ARG A 231 -20.36 7.21 0.77
N VAL A 232 -21.44 7.31 -0.01
CA VAL A 232 -22.66 6.48 0.09
C VAL A 232 -23.20 6.33 1.54
N PRO A 233 -23.56 7.43 2.23
CA PRO A 233 -23.92 7.41 3.66
C PRO A 233 -25.12 6.50 3.99
N ASP A 234 -26.04 6.31 3.04
CA ASP A 234 -27.23 5.45 3.19
C ASP A 234 -26.97 3.98 2.80
N HIS A 235 -25.72 3.57 2.55
CA HIS A 235 -25.40 2.20 2.18
C HIS A 235 -25.81 1.21 3.29
N PRO A 236 -26.49 0.09 2.99
CA PRO A 236 -27.02 -0.81 4.01
C PRO A 236 -26.01 -1.35 5.02
N LEU A 237 -24.74 -1.52 4.63
CA LEU A 237 -23.69 -1.98 5.55
C LEU A 237 -23.32 -0.93 6.61
N LYS A 238 -23.40 0.36 6.27
CA LYS A 238 -23.11 1.47 7.20
C LYS A 238 -24.07 1.55 8.39
N ARG A 239 -25.18 0.81 8.39
CA ARG A 239 -26.08 0.71 9.57
C ARG A 239 -25.38 0.14 10.81
N HIS A 240 -24.25 -0.53 10.64
CA HIS A 240 -23.43 -1.09 11.70
C HIS A 240 -22.19 -0.24 12.00
N TRP A 241 -21.96 0.84 11.26
CA TRP A 241 -20.83 1.76 11.42
C TRP A 241 -21.30 3.05 12.11
N PRO A 242 -20.37 3.89 12.58
CA PRO A 242 -20.71 5.25 12.96
C PRO A 242 -21.39 6.00 11.80
N LYS A 243 -22.37 6.86 12.12
CA LYS A 243 -23.05 7.69 11.11
C LYS A 243 -22.15 8.73 10.46
N GLY A 244 -21.02 9.01 11.09
CA GLY A 244 -19.97 9.92 10.68
C GLY A 244 -19.01 10.12 11.84
N PHE A 245 -17.95 10.88 11.63
CA PHE A 245 -17.05 11.25 12.71
C PHE A 245 -17.76 12.17 13.73
N GLU A 246 -17.65 11.87 15.02
CA GLU A 246 -18.21 12.68 16.09
C GLU A 246 -17.15 13.63 16.66
N GLY A 247 -17.44 14.93 16.71
CA GLY A 247 -16.54 15.95 17.28
C GLY A 247 -16.13 17.06 16.31
N GLY A 248 -15.09 17.79 16.70
CA GLY A 248 -14.45 18.84 15.89
C GLY A 248 -13.26 18.33 15.09
N PHE A 249 -12.70 19.18 14.24
CA PHE A 249 -11.48 18.87 13.48
C PHE A 249 -10.27 18.62 14.40
N GLU A 250 -10.23 19.28 15.56
CA GLU A 250 -9.22 19.02 16.59
C GLU A 250 -9.30 17.58 17.13
N ASP A 251 -10.51 17.03 17.29
CA ASP A 251 -10.69 15.63 17.69
C ASP A 251 -10.29 14.68 16.55
N PHE A 252 -10.61 15.04 15.31
CA PHE A 252 -10.29 14.26 14.10
C PHE A 252 -8.77 14.15 13.87
N THR A 253 -8.01 15.13 14.34
CA THR A 253 -6.54 15.16 14.24
C THR A 253 -5.85 14.86 15.58
N ASN A 254 -6.61 14.40 16.59
CA ASN A 254 -6.09 13.97 17.88
C ASN A 254 -5.56 12.53 17.80
N PHE A 255 -4.36 12.36 17.24
CA PHE A 255 -3.66 11.08 17.16
C PHE A 255 -3.02 10.67 18.49
N SER A 256 -3.83 10.41 19.51
CA SER A 256 -3.36 10.13 20.88
C SER A 256 -3.42 8.66 21.28
N VAL A 257 -4.04 7.80 20.49
CA VAL A 257 -4.21 6.38 20.84
C VAL A 257 -3.14 5.53 20.15
N PRO A 258 -2.22 4.91 20.91
CA PRO A 258 -1.18 4.07 20.32
C PRO A 258 -1.75 2.70 19.91
N VAL A 259 -1.37 2.28 18.70
CA VAL A 259 -1.53 0.91 18.21
C VAL A 259 -0.13 0.42 17.83
N ASP A 260 0.31 -0.71 18.38
CA ASP A 260 1.67 -1.21 18.18
C ASP A 260 1.69 -2.45 17.26
N PRO A 261 2.00 -2.29 15.96
CA PRO A 261 2.18 -3.39 15.00
C PRO A 261 3.15 -4.48 15.45
N LEU A 262 4.12 -4.15 16.30
CA LEU A 262 5.07 -5.14 16.81
C LEU A 262 4.36 -6.21 17.65
N GLN A 263 3.25 -5.88 18.32
CA GLN A 263 2.45 -6.86 19.05
C GLN A 263 1.83 -7.89 18.11
N PHE A 264 1.35 -7.47 16.93
CA PHE A 264 0.79 -8.36 15.91
C PHE A 264 1.89 -9.27 15.35
N LEU A 265 3.04 -8.69 14.97
CA LEU A 265 4.19 -9.46 14.47
C LEU A 265 4.80 -10.41 15.52
N ASN A 266 4.60 -10.14 16.82
CA ASN A 266 4.98 -11.06 17.89
C ASN A 266 4.03 -12.25 18.02
N GLN A 267 2.73 -12.02 17.87
CA GLN A 267 1.69 -13.05 18.03
C GLN A 267 1.56 -13.92 16.79
N LYS A 268 1.58 -13.29 15.62
CA LYS A 268 1.49 -13.91 14.29
C LYS A 268 2.64 -13.38 13.45
N PRO A 269 3.81 -14.05 13.44
CA PRO A 269 5.02 -13.56 12.80
C PRO A 269 4.92 -13.69 11.27
N LEU A 270 4.24 -12.74 10.64
CA LEU A 270 4.19 -12.56 9.19
C LEU A 270 5.39 -11.75 8.73
N LEU A 271 6.57 -12.40 8.77
CA LEU A 271 7.85 -11.80 8.42
C LEU A 271 8.40 -12.49 7.17
N PHE A 272 8.67 -11.72 6.12
CA PHE A 272 9.12 -12.25 4.83
C PHE A 272 10.31 -11.47 4.28
N LYS A 273 11.02 -12.08 3.32
CA LYS A 273 11.99 -11.40 2.45
C LYS A 273 11.70 -11.76 1.01
N SER A 274 11.23 -10.80 0.23
CA SER A 274 10.76 -11.05 -1.14
C SER A 274 10.75 -9.74 -1.92
N LEU A 275 11.04 -9.79 -3.23
CA LEU A 275 10.73 -8.66 -4.11
C LEU A 275 9.21 -8.58 -4.40
N TRP A 276 8.52 -9.73 -4.37
CA TRP A 276 7.12 -9.88 -4.76
C TRP A 276 6.22 -9.90 -3.52
N VAL A 277 5.91 -8.72 -3.00
CA VAL A 277 5.19 -8.48 -1.75
C VAL A 277 3.75 -9.00 -1.82
N ASN A 278 3.00 -8.65 -2.88
CA ASN A 278 1.62 -9.09 -3.02
C ASN A 278 1.57 -10.61 -3.10
N ALA A 279 2.49 -11.21 -3.86
CA ALA A 279 2.55 -12.66 -4.03
C ALA A 279 2.79 -13.38 -2.70
N ILE A 280 3.77 -12.95 -1.90
CA ILE A 280 4.11 -13.62 -0.65
C ILE A 280 3.00 -13.44 0.40
N ILE A 281 2.41 -12.24 0.53
CA ILE A 281 1.31 -12.00 1.46
C ILE A 281 0.08 -12.81 1.06
N TYR A 282 -0.26 -12.84 -0.23
CA TYR A 282 -1.42 -13.57 -0.75
C TYR A 282 -1.31 -15.08 -0.58
N THR A 283 -0.12 -15.64 -0.82
CA THR A 283 0.05 -17.11 -0.86
C THR A 283 0.47 -17.71 0.48
N GLU A 284 1.21 -16.97 1.31
CA GLU A 284 1.81 -17.47 2.54
C GLU A 284 1.43 -16.66 3.79
N GLY A 285 0.96 -15.41 3.64
CA GLY A 285 0.74 -14.50 4.76
C GLY A 285 -0.68 -14.49 5.34
N LEU A 286 -1.67 -14.23 4.48
CA LEU A 286 -3.06 -14.02 4.90
C LEU A 286 -3.98 -15.16 4.46
N LEU A 287 -5.03 -15.38 5.26
CA LEU A 287 -6.07 -16.38 4.99
C LEU A 287 -7.32 -15.77 4.33
N TYR A 288 -7.28 -14.47 4.03
CA TYR A 288 -8.37 -13.70 3.45
C TYR A 288 -7.80 -12.77 2.36
N ASN A 289 -8.67 -12.25 1.49
CA ASN A 289 -8.27 -11.35 0.41
C ASN A 289 -7.78 -9.99 0.95
N PHE A 290 -7.14 -9.18 0.13
CA PHE A 290 -6.86 -7.77 0.41
C PHE A 290 -6.77 -7.02 -0.91
N HIS A 291 -6.86 -5.70 -0.91
CA HIS A 291 -6.62 -4.92 -2.12
C HIS A 291 -5.12 -4.90 -2.47
N PRO A 292 -4.67 -5.37 -3.64
CA PRO A 292 -3.25 -5.34 -3.99
C PRO A 292 -2.79 -3.89 -4.15
N LYS A 293 -1.74 -3.51 -3.43
CA LYS A 293 -1.06 -2.23 -3.58
C LYS A 293 0.30 -2.42 -4.25
N MET A 294 1.04 -1.35 -4.51
CA MET A 294 2.30 -1.44 -5.25
C MET A 294 3.41 -1.87 -4.29
N GLU A 295 4.14 -2.92 -4.67
CA GLU A 295 5.05 -3.62 -3.76
C GLU A 295 6.14 -2.75 -3.10
N TRP A 296 6.69 -1.78 -3.85
CA TRP A 296 7.82 -0.96 -3.41
C TRP A 296 7.71 0.50 -3.88
N PRO A 297 8.21 1.47 -3.09
CA PRO A 297 8.01 2.90 -3.34
C PRO A 297 8.64 3.38 -4.65
N GLN A 298 9.68 2.71 -5.15
CA GLN A 298 10.33 3.04 -6.41
C GLN A 298 9.38 2.92 -7.61
N ARG A 299 8.31 2.10 -7.54
CA ARG A 299 7.30 2.02 -8.61
C ARG A 299 6.45 3.30 -8.72
N PHE A 300 6.44 4.16 -7.70
CA PHE A 300 5.72 5.45 -7.72
C PHE A 300 6.60 6.63 -8.15
N GLN A 301 7.91 6.45 -8.20
CA GLN A 301 8.81 7.49 -8.69
C GLN A 301 8.62 7.64 -10.20
N ARG A 302 8.29 8.86 -10.63
CA ARG A 302 8.15 9.19 -12.05
C ARG A 302 9.49 8.95 -12.74
N ILE A 303 9.54 7.99 -13.68
CA ILE A 303 10.58 7.90 -14.71
C ILE A 303 10.34 9.02 -15.73
#